data_AF-A0A938SKY9-F1
#
_entry.id   AF-A0A938SKY9-F1
#
_cell.length_a   1.000
_cell.length_b   1.000
_cell.length_c   1.000
_cell.angle_alpha   90.00
_cell.angle_beta   90.00
_cell.angle_gamma   90.00
#
_symmetry.space_group_name_H-M   'P 1'
#
loop_
_entity.id
_entity.type
_entity.pdbx_description
1 polymer ?
#
loop_
_entity_poly.entity_id
_entity_poly.type
_entity_poly.pdbx_seq_one_letter_code
_entity_poly.pdbx_strand_id
1 'polypeptide(L)'
;HEIWRWRDGKARQRNAPPRGILRDDLMVELSRRASADPQRIRAVRGMDWRKQQQAIPEISEAIARGLAMPVQRHPVAEGRASRPQYTVLGQFLATAVNTLARAAQVAPGLVGSVQDVRDLIAHHLGHDAGTVPVLTQGWRAEVVGQYVGRLLDGELAIRIVDPHAHEPLAFEPMGETGNEGRGGS
;
A
#
# COMPACT_ATOMS: atom_id res chain seq x y z
N HIS A 1 -13.97 11.75 -0.01
CA HIS A 1 -15.13 11.80 -0.92
C HIS A 1 -15.10 13.03 -1.84
N GLU A 2 -14.92 14.23 -1.31
CA GLU A 2 -14.94 15.47 -2.12
C GLU A 2 -13.85 15.55 -3.21
N ILE A 3 -12.63 15.03 -2.97
CA ILE A 3 -11.59 14.93 -4.02
C ILE A 3 -12.06 14.06 -5.20
N TRP A 4 -12.75 12.95 -4.91
CA TRP A 4 -13.28 12.07 -5.95
C TRP A 4 -14.35 12.77 -6.79
N ARG A 5 -15.28 13.49 -6.13
CA ARG A 5 -16.31 14.30 -6.81
C ARG A 5 -15.71 15.36 -7.72
N TRP A 6 -14.71 16.09 -7.24
CA TRP A 6 -13.98 17.07 -8.04
C TRP A 6 -13.36 16.42 -9.29
N ARG A 7 -12.66 15.30 -9.09
CA ARG A 7 -12.00 14.57 -10.19
C ARG A 7 -12.99 14.08 -11.23
N ASP A 8 -14.10 13.50 -10.80
CA ASP A 8 -15.17 13.01 -11.66
C ASP A 8 -15.80 14.16 -12.47
N GLY A 9 -16.06 15.30 -11.82
CA GLY A 9 -16.54 16.52 -12.50
C GLY A 9 -15.55 17.02 -13.56
N LYS A 10 -14.25 17.09 -13.25
CA LYS A 10 -13.20 17.50 -14.20
C LYS A 10 -13.01 16.52 -15.35
N ALA A 11 -13.11 15.22 -15.07
CA ALA A 11 -13.02 14.17 -16.08
C ALA A 11 -14.12 14.32 -17.12
N ARG A 12 -15.37 14.56 -16.67
CA ARG A 12 -16.51 14.84 -17.53
C ARG A 12 -16.33 16.13 -18.33
N GLN A 13 -15.91 17.23 -17.69
CA GLN A 13 -15.68 18.51 -18.37
C GLN A 13 -14.63 18.42 -19.48
N ARG A 14 -13.57 17.64 -19.27
CA ARG A 14 -12.47 17.48 -20.23
C ARG A 14 -12.63 16.29 -21.17
N ASN A 15 -13.75 15.57 -21.07
CA ASN A 15 -13.98 14.29 -21.77
C ASN A 15 -12.75 13.37 -21.72
N ALA A 16 -12.20 13.18 -20.52
CA ALA A 16 -10.94 12.48 -20.29
C ALA A 16 -11.09 11.45 -19.16
N PRO A 17 -10.30 10.36 -19.16
CA PRO A 17 -10.35 9.37 -18.09
C PRO A 17 -9.98 10.02 -16.73
N PRO A 18 -10.65 9.66 -15.61
CA PRO A 18 -10.39 10.25 -14.30
C PRO A 18 -8.93 10.15 -13.83
N ARG A 19 -8.25 9.03 -14.13
CA ARG A 19 -6.80 8.85 -13.85
C ARG A 19 -5.93 9.87 -14.59
N GLY A 20 -6.37 10.35 -15.75
CA GLY A 20 -5.72 11.42 -16.50
C GLY A 20 -5.89 12.80 -15.86
N ILE A 21 -6.88 13.00 -14.98
CA ILE A 21 -7.09 14.25 -14.24
C ILE A 21 -6.21 14.27 -12.97
N LEU A 22 -6.33 13.23 -12.15
CA LEU A 22 -5.53 13.04 -10.94
C LEU A 22 -5.35 11.53 -10.70
N ARG A 23 -4.10 11.12 -10.53
CA ARG A 23 -3.77 9.71 -10.30
C ARG A 23 -4.36 9.19 -8.99
N ASP A 24 -4.69 7.90 -8.96
CA ASP A 24 -5.34 7.27 -7.80
C ASP A 24 -4.46 7.31 -6.55
N ASP A 25 -3.15 7.12 -6.69
CA ASP A 25 -2.21 7.16 -5.57
C ASP A 25 -2.11 8.58 -4.96
N LEU A 26 -2.15 9.62 -5.79
CA LEU A 26 -2.19 11.01 -5.33
C LEU A 26 -3.50 11.32 -4.60
N MET A 27 -4.64 10.78 -5.04
CA MET A 27 -5.91 10.93 -4.32
C MET A 27 -5.85 10.30 -2.92
N VAL A 28 -5.25 9.10 -2.81
CA VAL A 28 -5.09 8.41 -1.53
C VAL A 28 -4.17 9.21 -0.61
N GLU A 29 -3.04 9.71 -1.13
CA GLU A 29 -2.10 10.49 -0.33
C GLU A 29 -2.70 11.82 0.16
N LEU A 30 -3.42 12.55 -0.72
CA LEU A 30 -4.13 13.78 -0.37
C LEU A 30 -5.21 13.53 0.69
N SER A 31 -5.96 12.44 0.54
CA SER A 31 -7.00 12.05 1.51
C SER A 31 -6.39 11.73 2.88
N ARG A 32 -5.23 11.05 2.91
CA ARG A 32 -4.53 10.71 4.15
C ARG A 32 -3.96 11.93 4.88
N ARG A 33 -3.43 12.91 4.14
CA ARG A 33 -2.89 14.14 4.74
C ARG A 33 -3.97 15.06 5.30
N ALA A 34 -5.20 14.99 4.77
CA ALA A 34 -6.37 15.70 5.27
C ALA A 34 -6.13 17.20 5.51
N SER A 35 -5.41 17.87 4.59
CA SER A 35 -4.99 19.27 4.74
C SER A 35 -5.38 20.08 3.49
N ALA A 36 -6.14 21.15 3.70
CA ALA A 36 -6.54 22.10 2.65
C ALA A 36 -5.52 23.23 2.43
N ASP A 37 -4.30 23.11 2.95
CA ASP A 37 -3.22 24.07 2.69
C ASP A 37 -2.53 23.78 1.34
N PRO A 38 -2.56 24.72 0.37
CA PRO A 38 -1.89 24.59 -0.92
C PRO A 38 -0.40 24.24 -0.83
N GLN A 39 0.33 24.73 0.18
CA GLN A 39 1.76 24.41 0.34
C GLN A 39 1.97 22.94 0.70
N ARG A 40 1.14 22.41 1.61
CA ARG A 40 1.15 20.98 1.99
C ARG A 40 0.71 20.07 0.85
N ILE A 41 -0.19 20.53 0.00
CA ILE A 41 -0.62 19.84 -1.23
C ILE A 41 0.53 19.78 -2.24
N ARG A 42 1.28 20.89 -2.45
CA ARG A 42 2.47 20.90 -3.32
C ARG A 42 3.55 19.92 -2.86
N ALA A 43 3.71 19.76 -1.55
CA ALA A 43 4.70 18.85 -0.96
C ALA A 43 4.35 17.36 -1.09
N VAL A 44 3.25 17.00 -1.75
CA VAL A 44 2.93 15.60 -2.12
C VAL A 44 3.81 15.21 -3.30
N ARG A 45 4.55 14.11 -3.17
CA ARG A 45 5.43 13.61 -4.24
C ARG A 45 4.57 13.27 -5.47
N GLY A 46 4.86 13.88 -6.63
CA GLY A 46 4.04 13.74 -7.84
C GLY A 46 3.02 14.86 -8.07
N MET A 47 2.94 15.85 -7.17
CA MET A 47 2.20 17.11 -7.39
C MET A 47 3.05 18.22 -8.02
N ASP A 48 4.32 17.96 -8.29
CA ASP A 48 5.29 18.86 -8.92
C ASP A 48 5.00 19.09 -10.42
N TRP A 49 4.25 18.19 -11.05
CA TRP A 49 3.93 18.24 -12.47
C TRP A 49 3.02 19.43 -12.79
N ARG A 50 3.26 20.11 -13.92
CA ARG A 50 2.57 21.36 -14.30
C ARG A 50 1.04 21.26 -14.26
N LYS A 51 0.49 20.14 -14.74
CA LYS A 51 -0.97 19.89 -14.76
C LYS A 51 -1.55 19.77 -13.35
N GLN A 52 -0.83 19.12 -12.44
CA GLN A 52 -1.21 18.95 -11.05
C GLN A 52 -1.09 20.27 -10.29
N GLN A 53 -0.03 21.05 -10.54
CA GLN A 53 0.15 22.37 -9.95
C GLN A 53 -0.99 23.33 -10.29
N GLN A 54 -1.48 23.30 -11.52
CA GLN A 54 -2.65 24.10 -11.94
C GLN A 54 -3.95 23.68 -11.23
N ALA A 55 -4.06 22.42 -10.83
CA ALA A 55 -5.24 21.88 -10.15
C ALA A 55 -5.23 22.11 -8.62
N ILE A 56 -4.13 22.60 -8.04
CA ILE A 56 -3.97 22.74 -6.59
C ILE A 56 -5.06 23.60 -5.94
N PRO A 57 -5.42 24.79 -6.46
CA PRO A 57 -6.48 25.59 -5.85
C PRO A 57 -7.80 24.82 -5.74
N GLU A 58 -8.19 24.12 -6.81
CA GLU A 58 -9.43 23.37 -6.85
C GLU A 58 -9.42 22.13 -5.95
N ILE A 59 -8.28 21.44 -5.88
CA ILE A 59 -8.05 20.31 -4.96
C ILE A 59 -8.12 20.80 -3.51
N SER A 60 -7.51 21.95 -3.23
CA SER A 60 -7.50 22.60 -1.91
C SER A 60 -8.92 22.88 -1.43
N GLU A 61 -9.75 23.46 -2.31
CA GLU A 61 -11.17 23.69 -2.01
C GLU A 61 -11.95 22.38 -1.81
N ALA A 62 -11.69 21.35 -2.62
CA ALA A 62 -12.34 20.06 -2.46
C ALA A 62 -11.99 19.43 -1.09
N ILE A 63 -10.75 19.54 -0.65
CA ILE A 63 -10.34 19.07 0.68
C ILE A 63 -11.01 19.89 1.78
N ALA A 64 -11.05 21.23 1.64
CA ALA A 64 -11.70 22.11 2.60
C ALA A 64 -13.19 21.76 2.77
N ARG A 65 -13.92 21.54 1.67
CA ARG A 65 -15.31 21.06 1.70
C ARG A 65 -15.45 19.72 2.41
N GLY A 66 -14.51 18.80 2.18
CA GLY A 66 -14.50 17.49 2.81
C GLY A 66 -14.28 17.56 4.33
N LEU A 67 -13.39 18.45 4.78
CA LEU A 67 -13.09 18.69 6.19
C LEU A 67 -14.22 19.42 6.93
N ALA A 68 -14.95 20.28 6.23
CA ALA A 68 -16.09 21.00 6.79
C ALA A 68 -17.38 20.17 6.90
N MET A 69 -17.40 18.95 6.36
CA MET A 69 -18.60 18.11 6.34
C MET A 69 -18.80 17.43 7.71
N PRO A 70 -19.98 17.54 8.34
CA PRO A 70 -20.23 16.91 9.65
C PRO A 70 -20.12 15.39 9.60
N VAL A 71 -19.57 14.82 10.68
CA VAL A 71 -19.08 13.43 10.76
C VAL A 71 -20.15 12.37 10.43
N GLN A 72 -21.44 12.70 10.56
CA GLN A 72 -22.56 11.80 10.27
C GLN A 72 -22.78 11.45 8.78
N ARG A 73 -21.98 11.99 7.85
CA ARG A 73 -22.02 11.63 6.42
C ARG A 73 -20.74 10.96 5.90
N HIS A 74 -19.82 10.59 6.77
CA HIS A 74 -18.72 9.72 6.35
C HIS A 74 -19.26 8.29 6.20
N PRO A 75 -18.95 7.58 5.10
CA PRO A 75 -18.97 6.13 5.13
C PRO A 75 -18.08 5.73 6.31
N VAL A 76 -18.66 5.07 7.32
CA VAL A 76 -17.90 4.56 8.45
C VAL A 76 -16.89 3.59 7.87
N ALA A 77 -15.62 3.98 7.83
CA ALA A 77 -14.56 2.99 7.73
C ALA A 77 -14.65 2.23 9.05
N GLU A 78 -15.20 1.02 9.03
CA GLU A 78 -15.17 0.13 10.18
C GLU A 78 -13.73 0.11 10.68
N GLY A 79 -13.53 0.59 11.90
CA GLY A 79 -12.21 0.71 12.49
C GLY A 79 -11.61 -0.69 12.58
N ARG A 80 -10.65 -1.01 11.72
CA ARG A 80 -9.96 -2.29 11.78
C ARG A 80 -9.24 -2.39 13.11
N ALA A 81 -9.42 -3.52 13.80
CA ALA A 81 -8.72 -3.78 15.05
C ALA A 81 -7.20 -3.71 14.80
N SER A 82 -6.51 -2.85 15.56
CA SER A 82 -5.05 -2.82 15.56
C SER A 82 -4.53 -4.18 16.04
N ARG A 83 -3.52 -4.73 15.36
CA ARG A 83 -2.89 -6.01 15.71
C ARG A 83 -1.45 -5.81 16.22
N PRO A 84 -1.26 -5.26 17.43
CA PRO A 84 0.06 -4.90 17.94
C PRO A 84 0.98 -6.10 18.14
N GLN A 85 0.44 -7.32 18.33
CA GLN A 85 1.24 -8.54 18.46
C GLN A 85 2.11 -8.83 17.22
N TYR A 86 1.74 -8.30 16.06
CA TYR A 86 2.48 -8.47 14.80
C TYR A 86 3.24 -7.20 14.40
N THR A 87 3.57 -6.32 15.34
CA THR A 87 4.20 -5.04 15.00
C THR A 87 5.52 -5.22 14.27
N VAL A 88 6.45 -6.00 14.84
CA VAL A 88 7.79 -6.21 14.27
C VAL A 88 7.71 -7.01 12.98
N LEU A 89 7.04 -8.17 13.00
CA LEU A 89 6.88 -9.03 11.83
C LEU A 89 6.14 -8.31 10.69
N GLY A 90 5.09 -7.55 11.02
CA GLY A 90 4.34 -6.74 10.06
C GLY A 90 5.19 -5.61 9.46
N GLN A 91 6.07 -4.97 10.22
CA GLN A 91 7.01 -3.96 9.71
C GLN A 91 8.03 -4.59 8.74
N PHE A 92 8.56 -5.76 9.09
CA PHE A 92 9.50 -6.51 8.27
C PHE A 92 8.86 -6.96 6.95
N LEU A 93 7.71 -7.65 7.02
CA LEU A 93 6.99 -8.09 5.83
C LEU A 93 6.43 -6.93 5.01
N ALA A 94 6.08 -5.79 5.62
CA ALA A 94 5.73 -4.60 4.86
C ALA A 94 6.93 -4.07 4.04
N THR A 95 8.15 -4.21 4.54
CA THR A 95 9.36 -3.86 3.77
C THR A 95 9.51 -4.79 2.57
N ALA A 96 9.30 -6.10 2.76
CA ALA A 96 9.30 -7.09 1.68
C ALA A 96 8.23 -6.80 0.62
N VAL A 97 6.98 -6.56 1.04
CA VAL A 97 5.85 -6.17 0.18
C VAL A 97 6.18 -4.92 -0.61
N ASN A 98 6.79 -3.91 0.00
CA ASN A 98 7.17 -2.67 -0.69
C ASN A 98 8.24 -2.91 -1.76
N THR A 99 9.17 -3.84 -1.54
CA THR A 99 10.19 -4.23 -2.52
C THR A 99 9.56 -4.99 -3.68
N LEU A 100 8.71 -5.98 -3.41
CA LEU A 100 7.98 -6.73 -4.44
C LEU A 100 7.07 -5.82 -5.28
N ALA A 101 6.39 -4.88 -4.64
CA ALA A 101 5.57 -3.89 -5.33
C ALA A 101 6.40 -3.05 -6.32
N ARG A 102 7.59 -2.60 -5.90
CA ARG A 102 8.51 -1.84 -6.77
C ARG A 102 9.01 -2.68 -7.94
N ALA A 103 9.42 -3.92 -7.71
CA ALA A 103 9.84 -4.84 -8.77
C ALA A 103 8.71 -5.06 -9.79
N ALA A 104 7.46 -5.17 -9.33
CA ALA A 104 6.26 -5.27 -10.15
C ALA A 104 5.78 -3.94 -10.76
N GLN A 105 6.53 -2.83 -10.59
CA GLN A 105 6.16 -1.49 -11.05
C GLN A 105 4.80 -0.98 -10.50
N VAL A 106 4.44 -1.42 -9.30
CA VAL A 106 3.25 -1.02 -8.56
C VAL A 106 3.62 -0.07 -7.42
N ALA A 107 2.88 1.03 -7.28
CA ALA A 107 3.05 1.92 -6.14
C ALA A 107 2.72 1.19 -4.82
N PRO A 108 3.61 1.14 -3.82
CA PRO A 108 3.39 0.35 -2.61
C PRO A 108 2.10 0.69 -1.85
N GLY A 109 1.71 1.97 -1.84
CA GLY A 109 0.46 2.41 -1.23
C GLY A 109 -0.81 1.90 -1.91
N LEU A 110 -0.73 1.40 -3.15
CA LEU A 110 -1.84 0.72 -3.84
C LEU A 110 -1.94 -0.76 -3.46
N VAL A 111 -0.83 -1.38 -3.06
CA VAL A 111 -0.81 -2.79 -2.66
C VAL A 111 -1.50 -2.95 -1.32
N GLY A 112 -1.08 -2.22 -0.30
CA GLY A 112 -1.70 -2.27 1.01
C GLY A 112 -0.94 -1.49 2.07
N SER A 113 -1.57 -1.33 3.23
CA SER A 113 -0.98 -0.76 4.43
C SER A 113 -0.25 -1.81 5.25
N VAL A 114 0.55 -1.36 6.22
CA VAL A 114 1.15 -2.25 7.24
C VAL A 114 0.08 -3.01 8.02
N GLN A 115 -1.10 -2.41 8.22
CA GLN A 115 -2.21 -3.10 8.88
C GLN A 115 -2.75 -4.25 8.02
N ASP A 116 -2.84 -4.09 6.69
CA ASP A 116 -3.22 -5.17 5.78
C ASP A 116 -2.25 -6.36 5.86
N VAL A 117 -0.95 -6.08 6.04
CA VAL A 117 0.07 -7.12 6.27
C VAL A 117 -0.16 -7.83 7.59
N ARG A 118 -0.50 -7.11 8.67
CA ARG A 118 -0.81 -7.72 9.97
C ARG A 118 -2.08 -8.56 9.93
N ASP A 119 -3.07 -8.12 9.17
CA ASP A 119 -4.30 -8.89 8.96
C ASP A 119 -4.01 -10.18 8.19
N LEU A 120 -3.13 -10.12 7.18
CA LEU A 120 -2.63 -11.32 6.48
C LEU A 120 -1.87 -12.26 7.42
N ILE A 121 -0.93 -11.77 8.22
CA ILE A 121 -0.19 -12.59 9.19
C ILE A 121 -1.17 -13.31 10.13
N ALA A 122 -2.15 -12.59 10.66
CA ALA A 122 -3.09 -13.18 11.57
C ALA A 122 -3.97 -14.25 10.94
N HIS A 123 -4.43 -14.01 9.70
CA HIS A 123 -5.19 -14.97 8.94
C HIS A 123 -4.37 -16.23 8.64
N HIS A 124 -3.11 -16.06 8.22
CA HIS A 124 -2.17 -17.17 7.97
C HIS A 124 -1.93 -18.02 9.22
N LEU A 125 -1.87 -17.39 10.39
CA LEU A 125 -1.66 -18.05 11.68
C LEU A 125 -2.96 -18.55 12.34
N GLY A 126 -4.12 -18.42 11.70
CA GLY A 126 -5.41 -18.87 12.25
C GLY A 126 -5.96 -18.00 13.39
N HIS A 127 -5.52 -16.75 13.53
CA HIS A 127 -5.95 -15.79 14.55
C HIS A 127 -6.93 -14.73 14.01
N ASP A 128 -7.71 -15.06 12.98
CA ASP A 128 -8.68 -14.20 12.30
C ASP A 128 -10.08 -14.33 12.92
N ALA A 129 -10.86 -13.23 12.89
CA ALA A 129 -12.25 -13.12 13.33
C ALA A 129 -13.28 -13.19 12.18
N GLY A 130 -12.87 -13.58 10.96
CA GLY A 130 -13.78 -13.91 9.85
C GLY A 130 -13.68 -13.03 8.60
N THR A 131 -12.69 -12.15 8.47
CA THR A 131 -12.56 -11.29 7.28
C THR A 131 -11.33 -11.68 6.46
N VAL A 132 -11.57 -12.12 5.22
CA VAL A 132 -10.51 -12.44 4.27
C VAL A 132 -9.61 -11.21 4.04
N PRO A 133 -8.28 -11.29 4.29
CA PRO A 133 -7.38 -10.16 4.11
C PRO A 133 -7.35 -9.66 2.67
N VAL A 134 -7.20 -8.35 2.45
CA VAL A 134 -7.18 -7.78 1.08
C VAL A 134 -5.95 -8.24 0.28
N LEU A 135 -4.86 -8.60 0.96
CA LEU A 135 -3.63 -9.07 0.34
C LEU A 135 -3.73 -10.51 -0.19
N THR A 136 -4.76 -11.28 0.16
CA THR A 136 -5.03 -12.61 -0.41
C THR A 136 -6.01 -12.55 -1.58
N GLN A 137 -6.41 -11.36 -2.03
CA GLN A 137 -7.48 -11.20 -3.02
C GLN A 137 -7.00 -10.56 -4.32
N GLY A 138 -7.42 -11.17 -5.45
CA GLY A 138 -7.18 -10.67 -6.80
C GLY A 138 -5.70 -10.42 -7.10
N TRP A 139 -5.41 -9.35 -7.85
CA TRP A 139 -4.05 -9.02 -8.28
C TRP A 139 -3.06 -8.81 -7.13
N ARG A 140 -3.53 -8.45 -5.92
CA ARG A 140 -2.63 -8.30 -4.75
C ARG A 140 -2.09 -9.64 -4.29
N ALA A 141 -2.90 -10.68 -4.38
CA ALA A 141 -2.49 -12.04 -4.06
C ALA A 141 -1.33 -12.47 -4.98
N GLU A 142 -1.46 -12.19 -6.27
CA GLU A 142 -0.47 -12.52 -7.30
C GLU A 142 0.82 -11.71 -7.14
N VAL A 143 0.73 -10.42 -6.84
CA VAL A 143 1.91 -9.55 -6.76
C VAL A 143 2.66 -9.73 -5.44
N VAL A 144 1.96 -9.86 -4.30
CA VAL A 144 2.61 -9.91 -2.98
C VAL A 144 2.09 -10.99 -2.05
N GLY A 145 0.80 -11.34 -2.12
CA GLY A 145 0.16 -12.22 -1.13
C GLY A 145 0.82 -13.60 -1.06
N GLN A 146 1.09 -14.21 -2.21
CA GLN A 146 1.76 -15.51 -2.30
C GLN A 146 3.18 -15.47 -1.71
N TYR A 147 3.94 -14.40 -1.97
CA TYR A 147 5.30 -14.25 -1.42
C TYR A 147 5.29 -14.11 0.10
N VAL A 148 4.34 -13.35 0.65
CA VAL A 148 4.21 -13.18 2.10
C VAL A 148 3.83 -14.51 2.77
N GLY A 149 2.91 -15.29 2.19
CA GLY A 149 2.60 -16.63 2.69
C GLY A 149 3.84 -17.54 2.71
N ARG A 150 4.55 -17.63 1.59
CA ARG A 150 5.77 -18.45 1.49
C ARG A 150 6.91 -18.00 2.42
N LEU A 151 7.00 -16.70 2.73
CA LEU A 151 7.92 -16.19 3.75
C LEU A 151 7.51 -16.63 5.16
N LEU A 152 6.21 -16.63 5.45
CA LEU A 152 5.68 -17.10 6.74
C LEU A 152 5.85 -18.61 6.90
N ASP A 153 5.73 -19.36 5.79
CA ASP A 153 5.93 -20.81 5.74
C ASP A 153 7.42 -21.21 5.77
N GLY A 154 8.33 -20.25 5.64
CA GLY A 154 9.78 -20.49 5.61
C GLY A 154 10.29 -21.07 4.29
N GLU A 155 9.48 -21.07 3.23
CA GLU A 155 9.85 -21.54 1.89
C GLU A 155 10.66 -20.51 1.09
N LEU A 156 10.60 -19.25 1.51
CA LEU A 156 11.37 -18.14 0.95
C LEU A 156 12.24 -17.51 2.03
N ALA A 157 13.44 -17.09 1.64
CA ALA A 157 14.31 -16.22 2.43
C ALA A 157 14.49 -14.87 1.74
N ILE A 158 14.76 -13.86 2.56
CA ILE A 158 15.15 -12.52 2.10
C ILE A 158 16.63 -12.33 2.41
N ARG A 159 17.41 -11.99 1.40
CA ARG A 159 18.85 -11.72 1.54
C ARG A 159 19.19 -10.35 0.99
N ILE A 160 20.15 -9.68 1.62
CA ILE A 160 20.78 -8.48 1.05
C ILE A 160 21.76 -8.94 -0.02
N VAL A 161 21.53 -8.54 -1.27
CA VAL A 161 22.42 -8.86 -2.39
C VAL A 161 23.53 -7.83 -2.50
N ASP A 162 23.15 -6.55 -2.55
CA ASP A 162 24.07 -5.42 -2.60
C ASP A 162 23.46 -4.24 -1.84
N PRO A 163 24.07 -3.78 -0.73
CA PRO A 163 23.56 -2.64 0.03
C PRO A 163 23.61 -1.31 -0.73
N HIS A 164 24.34 -1.23 -1.85
CA HIS A 164 24.44 -0.04 -2.69
C HIS A 164 23.47 -0.06 -3.89
N ALA A 165 22.80 -1.18 -4.15
CA ALA A 165 21.84 -1.29 -5.25
C ALA A 165 20.54 -0.55 -4.95
N HIS A 166 19.87 -0.09 -6.01
CA HIS A 166 18.53 0.51 -5.92
C HIS A 166 17.48 -0.51 -5.42
N GLU A 167 17.69 -1.79 -5.73
CA GLU A 167 16.92 -2.93 -5.21
C GLU A 167 17.86 -3.87 -4.43
N PRO A 168 18.06 -3.63 -3.13
CA PRO A 168 19.12 -4.29 -2.37
C PRO A 168 18.76 -5.71 -1.89
N LEU A 169 17.49 -6.13 -2.04
CA LEU A 169 16.96 -7.38 -1.49
C LEU A 169 16.62 -8.38 -2.61
N ALA A 170 16.98 -9.65 -2.41
CA ALA A 170 16.48 -10.77 -3.21
C ALA A 170 15.62 -11.70 -2.36
N PHE A 171 14.70 -12.39 -3.05
CA PHE A 171 13.84 -13.44 -2.50
C PHE A 171 14.28 -14.76 -3.10
N GLU A 172 14.81 -15.65 -2.28
CA GLU A 172 15.39 -16.93 -2.71
C GLU A 172 14.58 -18.09 -2.11
N PRO A 173 14.22 -19.12 -2.89
CA PRO A 173 13.67 -20.35 -2.32
C PRO A 173 14.65 -20.95 -1.31
N MET A 174 14.14 -21.37 -0.16
CA MET A 174 14.92 -22.18 0.76
C MET A 174 15.08 -23.57 0.13
N GLY A 175 16.23 -23.81 -0.51
CA GLY A 175 16.59 -25.14 -0.99
C GLY A 175 16.67 -26.12 0.18
N GLU A 176 16.34 -27.40 -0.05
CA GLU A 176 16.57 -28.47 0.92
C GLU A 176 18.04 -28.43 1.35
N THR A 177 18.30 -27.96 2.57
CA THR A 177 19.63 -28.09 3.16
C THR A 177 19.85 -29.59 3.39
N GLY A 178 20.68 -30.19 2.54
CA GLY A 178 21.00 -31.60 2.57
C GLY A 178 21.37 -32.04 3.99
N ASN A 179 20.62 -33.04 4.46
CA ASN A 179 21.01 -33.89 5.57
C ASN A 179 22.25 -34.72 5.16
N GLU A 180 23.42 -34.11 5.08
CA GLU A 180 24.69 -34.85 5.11
C GLU A 180 25.00 -35.17 6.57
N GLY A 181 24.33 -36.22 7.04
CA GLY A 181 24.68 -36.92 8.25
C GLY A 181 26.16 -37.26 8.22
N ARG A 182 26.88 -36.77 9.22
CA ARG A 182 28.21 -37.21 9.60
C ARG A 182 28.23 -38.73 9.78
N GLY A 183 28.56 -39.45 8.73
CA GLY A 183 29.07 -40.82 8.80
C GLY A 183 30.52 -40.76 9.27
N GLY A 184 30.74 -40.62 10.58
CA GLY A 184 32.02 -40.94 11.19
C GLY A 184 32.13 -42.44 11.35
N SER A 185 32.96 -43.08 10.52
CA SER A 185 33.57 -44.38 10.83
C SER A 185 34.67 -44.21 11.88
#